data_AF-A0A537G8S0-F1
#
_entry.id   AF-A0A537G8S0-F1
#
_cell.length_a   1.000
_cell.length_b   1.000
_cell.length_c   1.000
_cell.angle_alpha   90.00
_cell.angle_beta   90.00
_cell.angle_gamma   90.00
#
_symmetry.space_group_name_H-M   'P 1'
#
loop_
_entity.id
_entity.type
_entity.pdbx_description
1 polymer ?
#
loop_
_entity_poly.entity_id
_entity_poly.type
_entity_poly.pdbx_seq_one_letter_code
_entity_poly.pdbx_strand_id
1 'polypeptide(L)'
;MNPRRISYATSILIFLTLANSMYLNVKPVSGTTPTLNTWAPYGPMVKNLQLHYYASDTAEFNGFLAGNLDLTDWPLPAADYASVESNQDFQLSPLQGGFTIFGIYFNGASSRFTASKESPTSPANGPYWGCDWNTGIQFTSTEQTYVSQCGLNMRQAFAHLIDRPRFAQNNRGRFGEALLPIADPSPLALDPSGSNVTVQCSWDPLYPSALYPTCLGAYNFGDDPSGFATQGSIDFCAAADHMITAGIATGKQAGTCILTGVISGVFAHPLRFVIRNQQPRLNLANEFINALNQLFGGQAANPSCFQIFCLYPVVFSDPPVSPIDDWDAFTYGYSLAGAYPVDLYTLYYSQFATDYCGGVQNGFPSNPSFVCNPTLDQHLKIVAQTIDVPTLRKEALAAFNVFGANAIDIPVYTEGVRTPALTSVAGLVNHLGVGYPNFYTLLNAHQNSGYTPSNPIYTFGGGDPTTLRYGQASPTTYLNIFNAQTAWEFNVLGEVYDTLFFSSPVQPGNVFCWMCNTFTQSIDSKGNEHFRVELRQNLRWQDGAVVDAKDVAFSLLSLRDLAYTAGYNLVGKLQSVNVLSNTTLDIVFNG
;
A
#
# COMPACT_ATOMS: atom_id res chain seq x y z
N MET A 1 -33.15 -2.95 -28.04
CA MET A 1 -33.79 -2.47 -26.80
C MET A 1 -32.79 -2.76 -25.69
N ASN A 2 -32.04 -1.74 -25.29
CA ASN A 2 -30.69 -1.88 -24.73
C ASN A 2 -30.68 -1.92 -23.19
N PRO A 3 -29.81 -2.76 -22.59
CA PRO A 3 -29.75 -2.98 -21.16
C PRO A 3 -29.04 -1.81 -20.46
N ARG A 4 -29.63 -1.37 -19.34
CA ARG A 4 -29.08 -0.43 -18.37
C ARG A 4 -27.94 -1.13 -17.59
N ARG A 5 -26.71 -0.62 -17.66
CA ARG A 5 -25.53 -0.96 -16.83
C ARG A 5 -25.05 0.37 -16.21
N ILE A 6 -25.41 0.69 -14.97
CA ILE A 6 -24.69 0.45 -13.68
C ILE A 6 -23.22 0.89 -13.77
N SER A 7 -22.93 1.93 -12.97
CA SER A 7 -21.81 2.88 -12.97
C SER A 7 -20.42 2.28 -12.77
N TYR A 8 -19.44 2.92 -13.42
CA TYR A 8 -18.04 2.52 -13.55
C TYR A 8 -17.17 3.71 -13.15
N ALA A 9 -16.79 3.81 -11.88
CA ALA A 9 -15.53 4.43 -11.51
C ALA A 9 -15.19 4.18 -10.07
N THR A 10 -14.24 3.29 -9.87
CA THR A 10 -13.20 3.58 -8.90
C THR A 10 -11.98 2.73 -9.26
N SER A 11 -10.78 3.25 -8.99
CA SER A 11 -9.68 2.44 -8.43
C SER A 11 -8.96 1.41 -9.33
N ILE A 12 -7.87 1.89 -9.98
CA ILE A 12 -6.53 1.25 -10.10
C ILE A 12 -5.49 2.38 -10.20
N LEU A 13 -4.55 2.48 -9.25
CA LEU A 13 -3.59 3.58 -9.06
C LEU A 13 -2.13 3.14 -9.33
N ILE A 14 -1.09 3.96 -9.13
CA ILE A 14 -0.49 5.08 -9.89
C ILE A 14 1.02 4.89 -9.68
N PHE A 15 1.83 4.99 -10.73
CA PHE A 15 3.27 5.28 -10.59
C PHE A 15 3.57 6.58 -11.34
N LEU A 16 3.68 7.69 -10.61
CA LEU A 16 4.85 8.57 -10.76
C LEU A 16 5.15 9.12 -9.38
N THR A 17 6.41 9.06 -9.00
CA THR A 17 7.03 9.69 -7.82
C THR A 17 6.18 9.76 -6.56
N LEU A 18 6.57 8.92 -5.60
CA LEU A 18 6.71 9.09 -4.15
C LEU A 18 6.28 10.38 -3.40
N ALA A 19 5.64 11.39 -3.97
CA ALA A 19 4.96 12.40 -3.20
C ALA A 19 3.84 13.21 -3.89
N ASN A 20 3.75 13.40 -5.22
CA ASN A 20 3.06 14.64 -5.68
C ASN A 20 2.20 14.70 -6.96
N SER A 21 1.85 13.60 -7.63
CA SER A 21 0.97 13.69 -8.83
C SER A 21 -0.44 13.13 -8.65
N MET A 22 -0.92 12.93 -7.41
CA MET A 22 -2.13 12.12 -7.14
C MET A 22 -3.35 12.91 -6.65
N TYR A 23 -3.43 14.20 -6.92
CA TYR A 23 -4.37 15.08 -6.24
C TYR A 23 -5.69 15.34 -6.98
N LEU A 24 -5.92 14.71 -8.15
CA LEU A 24 -7.23 14.80 -8.82
C LEU A 24 -8.31 13.91 -8.17
N ASN A 25 -7.94 13.00 -7.25
CA ASN A 25 -8.90 12.15 -6.51
C ASN A 25 -8.71 12.16 -4.98
N VAL A 26 -7.87 13.05 -4.45
CA VAL A 26 -7.74 13.24 -3.00
C VAL A 26 -8.59 14.45 -2.60
N LYS A 27 -9.63 14.18 -1.81
CA LYS A 27 -10.58 15.18 -1.30
C LYS A 27 -9.88 16.05 -0.25
N PRO A 28 -9.98 17.38 -0.28
CA PRO A 28 -9.36 18.24 0.72
C PRO A 28 -10.16 18.33 2.01
N VAL A 29 -9.60 17.95 3.17
CA VAL A 29 -10.18 18.31 4.47
C VAL A 29 -9.14 18.55 5.57
N SER A 30 -9.31 19.69 6.25
CA SER A 30 -8.47 20.17 7.34
C SER A 30 -8.29 19.15 8.46
N GLY A 31 -7.12 18.52 8.52
CA GLY A 31 -6.58 17.93 9.75
C GLY A 31 -5.76 18.96 10.53
N THR A 32 -5.45 18.70 11.80
CA THR A 32 -4.60 19.56 12.64
C THR A 32 -3.15 19.07 12.65
N THR A 33 -2.21 20.00 12.71
CA THR A 33 -0.78 19.81 12.42
C THR A 33 0.02 19.49 13.68
N PRO A 34 1.07 18.65 13.62
CA PRO A 34 2.13 18.64 14.62
C PRO A 34 2.83 20.00 14.64
N THR A 35 3.07 20.54 15.83
CA THR A 35 3.40 21.96 16.09
C THR A 35 4.79 22.44 15.64
N LEU A 36 5.58 21.65 14.92
CA LEU A 36 6.98 21.96 14.55
C LEU A 36 7.39 21.65 13.09
N ASN A 37 6.49 21.15 12.24
CA ASN A 37 6.80 20.89 10.82
C ASN A 37 6.34 22.06 9.95
N THR A 38 7.14 23.12 9.91
CA THR A 38 6.86 24.34 9.14
C THR A 38 7.24 24.13 7.68
N TRP A 39 6.28 24.36 6.77
CA TRP A 39 6.49 24.30 5.33
C TRP A 39 5.80 25.48 4.65
N ALA A 40 6.26 25.85 3.46
CA ALA A 40 5.61 26.83 2.63
C ALA A 40 5.31 26.28 1.23
N PRO A 41 4.16 26.66 0.62
CA PRO A 41 3.82 26.33 -0.77
C PRO A 41 4.50 27.28 -1.76
N TYR A 42 5.69 27.80 -1.43
CA TYR A 42 6.42 28.75 -2.27
C TYR A 42 7.94 28.57 -2.11
N GLY A 43 8.67 29.04 -3.10
CA GLY A 43 10.10 28.81 -3.30
C GLY A 43 10.42 29.01 -4.79
N PRO A 44 11.52 28.43 -5.31
CA PRO A 44 12.58 27.75 -4.56
C PRO A 44 13.45 28.74 -3.78
N MET A 45 13.96 28.31 -2.63
CA MET A 45 14.87 29.12 -1.79
C MET A 45 16.33 29.04 -2.24
N VAL A 46 16.68 28.04 -3.06
CA VAL A 46 17.98 27.88 -3.72
C VAL A 46 17.86 28.12 -5.22
N LYS A 47 18.98 28.45 -5.85
CA LYS A 47 19.04 28.68 -7.30
C LYS A 47 19.18 27.38 -8.08
N ASN A 48 19.96 26.43 -7.55
CA ASN A 48 20.28 25.19 -8.23
C ASN A 48 19.88 23.98 -7.37
N LEU A 49 19.33 22.96 -8.02
CA LEU A 49 19.22 21.62 -7.48
C LEU A 49 20.21 20.73 -8.24
N GLN A 50 21.10 20.08 -7.52
CA GLN A 50 22.07 19.14 -8.09
C GLN A 50 21.69 17.71 -7.68
N LEU A 51 21.21 16.91 -8.64
CA LEU A 51 20.94 15.49 -8.42
C LEU A 51 22.21 14.66 -8.65
N HIS A 52 22.55 13.81 -7.68
CA HIS A 52 23.70 12.91 -7.71
C HIS A 52 23.23 11.47 -7.81
N TYR A 53 23.48 10.82 -8.95
CA TYR A 53 23.05 9.44 -9.20
C TYR A 53 24.11 8.42 -8.77
N TYR A 54 23.68 7.46 -7.96
CA TYR A 54 24.49 6.35 -7.47
C TYR A 54 24.04 5.02 -8.06
N ALA A 55 24.86 3.99 -7.91
CA ALA A 55 24.54 2.63 -8.39
C ALA A 55 23.69 1.82 -7.39
N SER A 56 23.59 2.28 -6.13
CA SER A 56 22.78 1.68 -5.08
C SER A 56 22.54 2.68 -3.93
N ASP A 57 21.56 2.35 -3.08
CA ASP A 57 21.27 2.97 -1.79
C ASP A 57 22.51 3.03 -0.88
N THR A 58 23.29 1.94 -0.81
CA THR A 58 24.53 1.89 -0.04
C THR A 58 25.57 2.88 -0.58
N ALA A 59 25.68 3.02 -1.91
CA ALA A 59 26.61 3.95 -2.54
C ALA A 59 26.18 5.40 -2.32
N GLU A 60 24.89 5.68 -2.38
CA GLU A 60 24.32 6.99 -2.05
C GLU A 60 24.59 7.37 -0.60
N PHE A 61 24.31 6.46 0.35
CA PHE A 61 24.54 6.73 1.76
C PHE A 61 26.03 6.96 2.06
N ASN A 62 26.93 6.19 1.44
CA ASN A 62 28.36 6.47 1.53
C ASN A 62 28.72 7.86 0.95
N GLY A 63 28.03 8.32 -0.10
CA GLY A 63 28.15 9.67 -0.62
C GLY A 63 27.70 10.74 0.39
N PHE A 64 26.60 10.50 1.10
CA PHE A 64 26.13 11.36 2.19
C PHE A 64 27.16 11.45 3.33
N LEU A 65 27.67 10.30 3.81
CA LEU A 65 28.70 10.24 4.84
C LEU A 65 30.03 10.90 4.42
N ALA A 66 30.34 10.90 3.12
CA ALA A 66 31.51 11.59 2.57
C ALA A 66 31.32 13.11 2.40
N GLY A 67 30.14 13.65 2.74
CA GLY A 67 29.82 15.07 2.60
C GLY A 67 29.50 15.50 1.17
N ASN A 68 29.19 14.56 0.27
CA ASN A 68 28.84 14.87 -1.13
C ASN A 68 27.36 15.28 -1.30
N LEU A 69 26.52 14.96 -0.33
CA LEU A 69 25.07 15.17 -0.37
C LEU A 69 24.59 16.00 0.81
N ASP A 70 23.52 16.77 0.60
CA ASP A 70 22.82 17.47 1.67
C ASP A 70 21.59 16.67 2.18
N LEU A 71 21.06 15.79 1.31
CA LEU A 71 19.86 14.98 1.51
C LEU A 71 19.98 13.69 0.66
N THR A 72 19.45 12.56 1.17
CA THR A 72 19.31 11.30 0.40
C THR A 72 17.87 11.08 -0.06
N ASP A 73 17.62 10.28 -1.10
CA ASP A 73 16.28 9.97 -1.61
C ASP A 73 15.63 8.71 -1.04
N TRP A 74 16.38 7.95 -0.25
CA TRP A 74 15.91 6.70 0.35
C TRP A 74 16.00 6.71 1.89
N PRO A 75 15.12 5.95 2.60
CA PRO A 75 15.26 5.69 4.02
C PRO A 75 16.62 5.09 4.39
N LEU A 76 17.13 5.50 5.54
CA LEU A 76 18.36 5.00 6.13
C LEU A 76 18.19 3.56 6.64
N PRO A 77 19.19 2.67 6.51
CA PRO A 77 19.18 1.39 7.20
C PRO A 77 19.06 1.57 8.72
N ALA A 78 18.24 0.75 9.37
CA ALA A 78 17.99 0.86 10.80
C ALA A 78 19.24 0.67 11.67
N ALA A 79 20.26 -0.02 11.14
CA ALA A 79 21.55 -0.21 11.79
C ALA A 79 22.32 1.11 11.98
N ASP A 80 22.07 2.10 11.14
CA ASP A 80 22.81 3.36 11.12
C ASP A 80 22.11 4.50 11.88
N TYR A 81 20.90 4.26 12.41
CA TYR A 81 20.10 5.27 13.12
C TYR A 81 20.90 5.90 14.27
N ALA A 82 21.48 5.08 15.15
CA ALA A 82 22.21 5.57 16.32
C ALA A 82 23.44 6.39 15.93
N SER A 83 24.18 5.97 14.89
CA SER A 83 25.34 6.74 14.42
C SER A 83 24.95 8.10 13.86
N VAL A 84 23.85 8.16 13.08
CA VAL A 84 23.37 9.41 12.49
C VAL A 84 22.78 10.33 13.57
N GLU A 85 21.99 9.82 14.51
CA GLU A 85 21.44 10.60 15.63
C GLU A 85 22.52 11.18 16.56
N SER A 86 23.63 10.47 16.74
CA SER A 86 24.73 10.93 17.59
C SER A 86 25.61 12.00 16.95
N ASN A 87 25.52 12.18 15.63
CA ASN A 87 26.31 13.18 14.91
C ASN A 87 25.53 14.50 14.80
N GLN A 88 26.04 15.55 15.43
CA GLN A 88 25.41 16.87 15.39
C GLN A 88 25.30 17.47 13.98
N ASP A 89 26.15 17.04 13.04
CA ASP A 89 26.14 17.50 11.64
C ASP A 89 25.01 16.88 10.82
N PHE A 90 24.29 15.90 11.38
CA PHE A 90 23.18 15.22 10.72
C PHE A 90 21.86 15.45 11.44
N GLN A 91 20.78 15.47 10.66
CA GLN A 91 19.40 15.35 11.11
C GLN A 91 18.82 14.06 10.56
N LEU A 92 17.93 13.45 11.34
CA LEU A 92 17.22 12.25 10.96
C LEU A 92 15.74 12.47 11.22
N SER A 93 14.90 12.22 10.21
CA SER A 93 13.47 12.37 10.40
C SER A 93 12.96 11.44 11.51
N PRO A 94 11.83 11.74 12.15
CA PRO A 94 11.14 10.76 12.97
C PRO A 94 10.84 9.49 12.16
N LEU A 95 10.90 8.33 12.81
CA LEU A 95 10.45 7.08 12.20
C LEU A 95 8.93 7.13 12.01
N GLN A 96 8.47 6.86 10.79
CA GLN A 96 7.07 6.81 10.42
C GLN A 96 6.79 5.62 9.50
N GLY A 97 5.54 5.20 9.34
CA GLY A 97 5.19 4.19 8.32
C GLY A 97 5.13 4.83 6.95
N GLY A 98 5.46 4.09 5.90
CA GLY A 98 5.32 4.52 4.51
C GLY A 98 3.92 4.24 3.94
N PHE A 99 3.75 4.52 2.66
CA PHE A 99 2.56 4.15 1.88
C PHE A 99 2.70 2.76 1.26
N THR A 100 3.10 1.77 2.06
CA THR A 100 3.27 0.38 1.58
C THR A 100 2.57 -0.60 2.50
N ILE A 101 2.02 -1.67 1.93
CA ILE A 101 1.40 -2.77 2.69
C ILE A 101 1.96 -4.10 2.23
N PHE A 102 2.34 -4.94 3.20
CA PHE A 102 2.87 -6.28 2.95
C PHE A 102 2.24 -7.29 3.90
N GLY A 103 2.07 -8.51 3.41
CA GLY A 103 1.42 -9.56 4.16
C GLY A 103 1.29 -10.86 3.38
N ILE A 104 0.29 -11.67 3.76
CA ILE A 104 -0.07 -12.93 3.10
C ILE A 104 -1.47 -12.81 2.52
N TYR A 105 -1.58 -13.06 1.21
CA TYR A 105 -2.83 -13.25 0.50
C TYR A 105 -3.26 -14.70 0.54
N PHE A 106 -4.56 -14.91 0.47
CA PHE A 106 -5.13 -16.21 0.14
C PHE A 106 -5.89 -16.15 -1.18
N ASN A 107 -5.97 -17.29 -1.86
CA ASN A 107 -6.81 -17.43 -3.03
C ASN A 107 -8.21 -17.89 -2.60
N GLY A 108 -9.18 -16.98 -2.68
CA GLY A 108 -10.59 -17.24 -2.33
C GLY A 108 -11.28 -18.23 -3.26
N ALA A 109 -10.61 -18.66 -4.32
CA ALA A 109 -11.05 -19.67 -5.27
C ALA A 109 -10.14 -20.90 -5.28
N SER A 110 -9.31 -21.11 -4.25
CA SER A 110 -8.48 -22.31 -4.14
C SER A 110 -9.29 -23.57 -3.85
N SER A 111 -9.03 -24.66 -4.59
CA SER A 111 -9.64 -25.97 -4.30
C SER A 111 -9.19 -26.60 -2.97
N ARG A 112 -8.17 -26.04 -2.31
CA ARG A 112 -7.75 -26.52 -0.98
C ARG A 112 -8.84 -26.16 0.03
N PHE A 113 -9.46 -25.02 -0.17
CA PHE A 113 -10.35 -24.38 0.77
C PHE A 113 -11.79 -24.23 0.27
N THR A 114 -12.06 -24.44 -1.02
CA THR A 114 -13.38 -24.18 -1.61
C THR A 114 -13.73 -25.23 -2.65
N ALA A 115 -15.00 -25.35 -3.01
CA ALA A 115 -15.43 -26.11 -4.18
C ALA A 115 -15.13 -25.35 -5.48
N SER A 116 -13.85 -25.08 -5.76
CA SER A 116 -13.35 -24.23 -6.85
C SER A 116 -13.77 -24.69 -8.25
N LYS A 117 -13.96 -23.73 -9.16
CA LYS A 117 -14.26 -23.97 -10.58
C LYS A 117 -13.45 -23.03 -11.45
N GLU A 118 -12.88 -23.58 -12.53
CA GLU A 118 -12.14 -22.80 -13.55
C GLU A 118 -13.04 -21.98 -14.50
N SER A 119 -14.33 -22.33 -14.57
CA SER A 119 -15.33 -21.63 -15.40
C SER A 119 -16.74 -21.97 -14.90
N PRO A 120 -17.79 -21.22 -15.31
CA PRO A 120 -19.17 -21.51 -14.93
C PRO A 120 -19.62 -22.94 -15.27
N THR A 121 -19.03 -23.55 -16.31
CA THR A 121 -19.35 -24.89 -16.79
C THR A 121 -18.38 -25.97 -16.32
N SER A 122 -17.27 -25.58 -15.67
CA SER A 122 -16.28 -26.53 -15.17
C SER A 122 -16.84 -27.32 -13.98
N PRO A 123 -16.48 -28.61 -13.82
CA PRO A 123 -16.77 -29.33 -12.60
C PRO A 123 -16.09 -28.66 -11.41
N ALA A 124 -16.73 -28.73 -10.24
CA ALA A 124 -16.13 -28.25 -9.01
C ALA A 124 -14.99 -29.17 -8.55
N ASN A 125 -13.97 -28.58 -7.95
CA ASN A 125 -12.79 -29.24 -7.41
C ASN A 125 -12.62 -28.83 -5.94
N GLY A 126 -12.40 -29.78 -5.03
CA GLY A 126 -12.35 -29.49 -3.58
C GLY A 126 -13.73 -29.31 -2.92
N PRO A 127 -13.79 -28.80 -1.67
CA PRO A 127 -12.66 -28.38 -0.83
C PRO A 127 -11.86 -29.58 -0.32
N TYR A 128 -10.57 -29.64 -0.65
CA TYR A 128 -9.72 -30.76 -0.24
C TYR A 128 -9.44 -30.79 1.26
N TRP A 129 -9.43 -29.63 1.93
CA TRP A 129 -9.31 -29.53 3.38
C TRP A 129 -10.67 -29.60 4.09
N GLY A 130 -11.72 -30.11 3.43
CA GLY A 130 -12.98 -30.48 4.08
C GLY A 130 -13.84 -29.33 4.61
N CYS A 131 -13.38 -28.09 4.50
CA CYS A 131 -14.13 -26.87 4.81
C CYS A 131 -14.18 -26.01 3.56
N ASP A 132 -15.38 -25.57 3.17
CA ASP A 132 -15.57 -24.56 2.13
C ASP A 132 -15.53 -23.16 2.77
N TRP A 133 -14.62 -22.28 2.33
CA TRP A 133 -14.51 -20.90 2.82
C TRP A 133 -15.64 -20.00 2.33
N ASN A 134 -16.36 -20.43 1.30
CA ASN A 134 -17.28 -19.61 0.54
C ASN A 134 -18.72 -20.06 0.73
N THR A 135 -19.65 -19.20 0.28
CA THR A 135 -21.07 -19.51 0.19
C THR A 135 -21.64 -18.86 -1.07
N GLY A 136 -22.83 -19.29 -1.48
CA GLY A 136 -23.49 -18.74 -2.67
C GLY A 136 -23.25 -19.58 -3.92
N ILE A 137 -23.24 -18.92 -5.07
CA ILE A 137 -23.09 -19.57 -6.38
C ILE A 137 -21.97 -18.88 -7.14
N GLN A 138 -20.88 -19.61 -7.38
CA GLN A 138 -19.72 -19.14 -8.15
C GLN A 138 -20.12 -18.60 -9.52
N PHE A 139 -19.38 -17.59 -9.99
CA PHE A 139 -19.63 -16.87 -11.24
C PHE A 139 -20.96 -16.10 -11.28
N THR A 140 -21.48 -15.74 -10.11
CA THR A 140 -22.67 -14.89 -9.98
C THR A 140 -22.44 -13.81 -8.93
N SER A 141 -23.25 -12.76 -8.96
CA SER A 141 -23.23 -11.71 -7.95
C SER A 141 -23.69 -12.18 -6.56
N THR A 142 -24.01 -13.46 -6.38
CA THR A 142 -24.39 -14.06 -5.10
C THR A 142 -23.24 -14.85 -4.46
N GLU A 143 -22.13 -15.05 -5.18
CA GLU A 143 -20.90 -15.63 -4.61
C GLU A 143 -20.41 -14.73 -3.47
N GLN A 144 -20.06 -15.36 -2.35
CA GLN A 144 -19.44 -14.70 -1.22
C GLN A 144 -18.23 -15.53 -0.77
N THR A 145 -17.06 -14.93 -0.81
CA THR A 145 -15.82 -15.57 -0.39
C THR A 145 -15.42 -15.10 1.00
N TYR A 146 -14.67 -15.93 1.72
CA TYR A 146 -14.20 -15.62 3.07
C TYR A 146 -15.29 -15.45 4.13
N VAL A 147 -16.50 -15.97 3.92
CA VAL A 147 -17.64 -15.73 4.84
C VAL A 147 -18.06 -16.96 5.66
N SER A 148 -17.61 -18.17 5.31
CA SER A 148 -18.04 -19.36 6.05
C SER A 148 -17.40 -19.42 7.44
N GLN A 149 -18.12 -19.98 8.41
CA GLN A 149 -17.63 -20.05 9.79
C GLN A 149 -16.41 -20.98 9.95
N CYS A 150 -16.36 -22.09 9.21
CA CYS A 150 -15.19 -22.97 9.25
C CYS A 150 -13.98 -22.28 8.59
N GLY A 151 -14.18 -21.58 7.48
CA GLY A 151 -13.11 -20.87 6.78
C GLY A 151 -12.58 -19.69 7.57
N LEU A 152 -13.47 -18.96 8.24
CA LEU A 152 -13.12 -17.91 9.19
C LEU A 152 -12.15 -18.45 10.26
N ASN A 153 -12.51 -19.54 10.94
CA ASN A 153 -11.64 -20.16 11.92
C ASN A 153 -10.29 -20.59 11.32
N MET A 154 -10.26 -21.19 10.12
CA MET A 154 -8.99 -21.55 9.48
C MET A 154 -8.07 -20.35 9.25
N ARG A 155 -8.61 -19.22 8.76
CA ARG A 155 -7.80 -18.02 8.51
C ARG A 155 -7.40 -17.29 9.77
N GLN A 156 -8.26 -17.28 10.80
CA GLN A 156 -7.91 -16.77 12.13
C GLN A 156 -6.79 -17.62 12.76
N ALA A 157 -6.83 -18.96 12.59
CA ALA A 157 -5.75 -19.83 12.99
C ALA A 157 -4.43 -19.49 12.28
N PHE A 158 -4.48 -19.20 10.97
CA PHE A 158 -3.30 -18.74 10.24
C PHE A 158 -2.79 -17.39 10.76
N ALA A 159 -3.68 -16.46 11.08
CA ALA A 159 -3.31 -15.14 11.59
C ALA A 159 -2.61 -15.20 12.96
N HIS A 160 -2.97 -16.17 13.81
CA HIS A 160 -2.28 -16.46 15.09
C HIS A 160 -0.85 -16.94 14.93
N LEU A 161 -0.46 -17.47 13.77
CA LEU A 161 0.91 -17.96 13.58
C LEU A 161 1.94 -16.84 13.42
N ILE A 162 1.52 -15.56 13.37
CA ILE A 162 2.40 -14.42 13.11
C ILE A 162 2.29 -13.39 14.22
N ASP A 163 3.37 -13.24 14.99
CA ASP A 163 3.58 -12.09 15.87
C ASP A 163 4.13 -10.94 15.03
N ARG A 164 3.24 -10.07 14.56
CA ARG A 164 3.57 -8.95 13.67
C ARG A 164 4.56 -7.98 14.31
N PRO A 165 4.38 -7.52 15.58
CA PRO A 165 5.39 -6.72 16.27
C PRO A 165 6.79 -7.35 16.27
N ARG A 166 6.90 -8.64 16.63
CA ARG A 166 8.20 -9.34 16.66
C ARG A 166 8.77 -9.57 15.27
N PHE A 167 7.92 -9.91 14.30
CA PHE A 167 8.34 -10.02 12.91
C PHE A 167 8.97 -8.71 12.41
N ALA A 168 8.29 -7.59 12.62
CA ALA A 168 8.76 -6.27 12.22
C ALA A 168 10.05 -5.86 12.96
N GLN A 169 10.17 -6.23 14.24
CA GLN A 169 11.38 -5.98 15.03
C GLN A 169 12.59 -6.81 14.57
N ASN A 170 12.37 -8.07 14.19
CA ASN A 170 13.43 -9.02 13.86
C ASN A 170 13.89 -8.93 12.40
N ASN A 171 13.05 -8.38 11.52
CA ASN A 171 13.33 -8.28 10.10
C ASN A 171 13.58 -6.83 9.67
N ARG A 172 14.18 -6.67 8.50
CA ARG A 172 14.41 -5.38 7.88
C ARG A 172 13.81 -5.37 6.48
N GLY A 173 13.48 -4.19 6.00
CA GLY A 173 13.03 -4.02 4.63
C GLY A 173 14.13 -4.36 3.63
N ARG A 174 13.83 -4.20 2.34
CA ARG A 174 14.70 -4.68 1.26
C ARG A 174 16.11 -4.07 1.33
N PHE A 175 16.23 -2.86 1.89
CA PHE A 175 17.44 -2.08 1.95
C PHE A 175 17.93 -1.86 3.39
N GLY A 176 17.41 -2.64 4.35
CA GLY A 176 17.82 -2.56 5.75
C GLY A 176 17.03 -1.57 6.60
N GLU A 177 16.03 -0.90 6.02
CA GLU A 177 15.12 0.00 6.71
C GLU A 177 14.30 -0.74 7.79
N ALA A 178 13.85 0.00 8.79
CA ALA A 178 12.98 -0.56 9.82
C ALA A 178 11.64 -1.01 9.20
N LEU A 179 10.96 -1.96 9.85
CA LEU A 179 9.60 -2.34 9.51
C LEU A 179 8.68 -1.92 10.65
N LEU A 180 7.43 -1.57 10.33
CA LEU A 180 6.41 -1.25 11.32
C LEU A 180 5.22 -2.21 11.18
N PRO A 181 4.72 -2.80 12.29
CA PRO A 181 3.65 -3.78 12.23
C PRO A 181 2.32 -3.13 11.84
N ILE A 182 1.52 -3.83 11.04
CA ILE A 182 0.14 -3.44 10.67
C ILE A 182 -0.80 -4.64 10.81
N ALA A 183 -2.04 -4.41 11.24
CA ALA A 183 -3.02 -5.47 11.49
C ALA A 183 -4.14 -5.52 10.42
N ASP A 184 -4.32 -4.42 9.68
CA ASP A 184 -5.31 -4.25 8.62
C ASP A 184 -4.64 -3.55 7.42
N PRO A 185 -5.30 -3.43 6.26
CA PRO A 185 -4.66 -2.89 5.06
C PRO A 185 -4.57 -1.35 5.08
N SER A 186 -4.39 -0.74 6.27
CA SER A 186 -4.13 0.68 6.46
C SER A 186 -2.75 0.91 7.08
N PRO A 187 -1.71 1.22 6.29
CA PRO A 187 -0.42 1.57 6.84
C PRO A 187 -0.50 2.90 7.59
N LEU A 188 0.43 3.12 8.51
CA LEU A 188 0.38 4.21 9.48
C LEU A 188 0.37 5.62 8.87
N ALA A 189 0.80 5.77 7.61
CA ALA A 189 0.74 7.03 6.87
C ALA A 189 -0.67 7.41 6.39
N LEU A 190 -1.61 6.46 6.35
CA LEU A 190 -2.98 6.72 5.93
C LEU A 190 -3.81 7.38 7.02
N ASP A 191 -4.85 8.08 6.58
CA ASP A 191 -5.94 8.58 7.39
C ASP A 191 -7.24 7.83 7.02
N PRO A 192 -7.86 7.08 7.94
CA PRO A 192 -7.40 6.79 9.30
C PRO A 192 -6.27 5.73 9.31
N SER A 193 -5.37 5.81 10.29
CA SER A 193 -4.13 5.00 10.37
C SER A 193 -4.33 3.54 10.82
N GLY A 194 -5.52 2.98 10.61
CA GLY A 194 -5.89 1.60 10.96
C GLY A 194 -6.77 1.49 12.22
N SER A 195 -7.21 0.27 12.49
CA SER A 195 -8.04 -0.10 13.65
C SER A 195 -7.20 -0.08 14.92
N ASN A 196 -7.77 0.40 16.03
CA ASN A 196 -7.08 0.37 17.32
C ASN A 196 -7.04 -1.05 17.92
N VAL A 197 -6.15 -1.26 18.90
CA VAL A 197 -5.95 -2.57 19.55
C VAL A 197 -7.25 -3.16 20.14
N THR A 198 -8.14 -2.33 20.71
CA THR A 198 -9.41 -2.80 21.26
C THR A 198 -10.30 -3.41 20.19
N VAL A 199 -10.39 -2.78 19.02
CA VAL A 199 -11.13 -3.29 17.87
C VAL A 199 -10.47 -4.57 17.35
N GLN A 200 -9.14 -4.56 17.19
CA GLN A 200 -8.39 -5.73 16.73
C GLN A 200 -8.60 -6.96 17.64
N CYS A 201 -8.59 -6.77 18.96
CA CYS A 201 -8.83 -7.84 19.92
C CYS A 201 -10.25 -8.41 19.81
N SER A 202 -11.23 -7.60 19.38
CA SER A 202 -12.62 -8.07 19.20
C SER A 202 -12.83 -8.95 17.97
N TRP A 203 -11.84 -9.05 17.08
CA TRP A 203 -11.90 -9.88 15.87
C TRP A 203 -11.79 -11.37 16.16
N ASP A 204 -11.21 -11.74 17.30
CA ASP A 204 -11.05 -13.12 17.69
C ASP A 204 -12.14 -13.55 18.68
N PRO A 205 -13.04 -14.49 18.30
CA PRO A 205 -14.09 -14.99 19.19
C PRO A 205 -13.56 -15.81 20.38
N LEU A 206 -12.31 -16.25 20.38
CA LEU A 206 -11.67 -16.92 21.53
C LEU A 206 -11.30 -15.94 22.64
N TYR A 207 -11.26 -14.63 22.36
CA TYR A 207 -10.98 -13.57 23.32
C TYR A 207 -12.24 -12.74 23.67
N PRO A 208 -12.40 -12.33 24.94
CA PRO A 208 -11.67 -12.80 26.11
C PRO A 208 -12.22 -14.14 26.61
N SER A 209 -11.34 -15.05 27.03
CA SER A 209 -11.74 -16.29 27.69
C SER A 209 -10.78 -16.69 28.81
N ALA A 210 -11.12 -17.73 29.57
CA ALA A 210 -10.24 -18.25 30.61
C ALA A 210 -8.93 -18.83 30.06
N LEU A 211 -8.94 -19.31 28.81
CA LEU A 211 -7.75 -19.82 28.11
C LEU A 211 -6.94 -18.70 27.46
N TYR A 212 -7.63 -17.64 27.01
CA TYR A 212 -7.05 -16.50 26.30
C TYR A 212 -7.48 -15.18 26.99
N PRO A 213 -6.90 -14.87 28.17
CA PRO A 213 -7.31 -13.72 28.97
C PRO A 213 -6.67 -12.39 28.52
N THR A 214 -5.61 -12.46 27.71
CA THR A 214 -4.84 -11.31 27.24
C THR A 214 -4.96 -11.16 25.73
N CYS A 215 -4.85 -9.91 25.26
CA CYS A 215 -4.74 -9.61 23.85
C CYS A 215 -3.78 -8.42 23.65
N LEU A 216 -2.77 -8.62 22.82
CA LEU A 216 -1.77 -7.61 22.44
C LEU A 216 -2.09 -6.96 21.10
N GLY A 217 -2.95 -7.58 20.28
CA GLY A 217 -3.41 -7.09 18.99
C GLY A 217 -4.18 -8.15 18.21
N ALA A 218 -4.37 -7.90 16.91
CA ALA A 218 -5.09 -8.83 16.03
C ALA A 218 -4.44 -10.21 16.01
N TYR A 219 -5.14 -11.22 16.57
CA TYR A 219 -4.69 -12.61 16.64
C TYR A 219 -3.30 -12.74 17.27
N ASN A 220 -3.09 -12.02 18.37
CA ASN A 220 -1.88 -12.08 19.18
C ASN A 220 -2.27 -11.92 20.66
N PHE A 221 -2.11 -13.00 21.42
CA PHE A 221 -2.38 -13.11 22.84
C PHE A 221 -1.10 -13.12 23.68
N GLY A 222 0.04 -13.46 23.08
CA GLY A 222 1.34 -13.51 23.73
C GLY A 222 2.49 -13.05 22.84
N ASP A 223 3.64 -12.87 23.48
CA ASP A 223 4.88 -12.50 22.81
C ASP A 223 5.53 -13.75 22.22
N ASP A 224 5.71 -13.81 20.89
CA ASP A 224 6.45 -14.88 20.21
C ASP A 224 7.80 -14.34 19.70
N PRO A 225 8.91 -14.53 20.44
CA PRO A 225 10.16 -13.79 20.20
C PRO A 225 10.79 -13.97 18.81
N SER A 226 10.49 -15.05 18.09
CA SER A 226 10.95 -15.28 16.72
C SER A 226 10.18 -14.46 15.67
N GLY A 227 9.00 -13.93 16.00
CA GLY A 227 8.04 -13.37 15.07
C GLY A 227 6.94 -14.33 14.65
N PHE A 228 6.99 -15.59 15.12
CA PHE A 228 6.04 -16.64 14.74
C PHE A 228 5.71 -17.53 15.93
N ALA A 229 4.45 -17.94 16.02
CA ALA A 229 3.99 -18.81 17.08
C ALA A 229 4.75 -20.13 17.10
N THR A 230 5.15 -20.57 18.28
CA THR A 230 5.94 -21.80 18.48
C THR A 230 5.14 -22.83 19.26
N GLN A 231 5.48 -24.11 19.13
CA GLN A 231 4.77 -25.20 19.81
C GLN A 231 4.58 -24.92 21.31
N GLY A 232 3.32 -24.93 21.74
CA GLY A 232 2.93 -24.67 23.13
C GLY A 232 2.82 -23.20 23.52
N SER A 233 3.14 -22.24 22.64
CA SER A 233 2.83 -20.82 22.88
C SER A 233 1.31 -20.60 22.86
N ILE A 234 0.87 -19.52 23.50
CA ILE A 234 -0.56 -19.22 23.64
C ILE A 234 -1.22 -19.02 22.27
N ASP A 235 -0.54 -18.34 21.34
CA ASP A 235 -1.00 -18.12 19.97
C ASP A 235 -0.98 -19.40 19.13
N PHE A 236 0.03 -20.25 19.30
CA PHE A 236 0.05 -21.57 18.64
C PHE A 236 -1.10 -22.45 19.14
N CYS A 237 -1.42 -22.39 20.44
CA CYS A 237 -2.55 -23.10 21.01
C CYS A 237 -3.90 -22.52 20.56
N ALA A 238 -4.02 -21.21 20.38
CA ALA A 238 -5.20 -20.56 19.81
C ALA A 238 -5.40 -20.96 18.34
N ALA A 239 -4.33 -20.97 17.55
CA ALA A 239 -4.35 -21.48 16.18
C ALA A 239 -4.87 -22.92 16.10
N ALA A 240 -4.41 -23.78 17.01
CA ALA A 240 -4.90 -25.15 17.10
C ALA A 240 -6.40 -25.24 17.47
N ASP A 241 -6.89 -24.41 18.40
CA ASP A 241 -8.30 -24.42 18.79
C ASP A 241 -9.22 -23.93 17.67
N HIS A 242 -8.78 -22.93 16.90
CA HIS A 242 -9.48 -22.52 15.70
C HIS A 242 -9.52 -23.64 14.65
N MET A 243 -8.42 -24.37 14.41
CA MET A 243 -8.41 -25.51 13.47
C MET A 243 -9.33 -26.65 13.91
N ILE A 244 -9.42 -26.92 15.21
CA ILE A 244 -10.38 -27.90 15.77
C ILE A 244 -11.81 -27.40 15.57
N THR A 245 -12.06 -26.11 15.85
CA THR A 245 -13.38 -25.48 15.66
C THR A 245 -13.81 -25.47 14.19
N ALA A 246 -12.85 -25.35 13.26
CA ALA A 246 -13.08 -25.45 11.82
C ALA A 246 -13.36 -26.89 11.35
N GLY A 247 -13.16 -27.91 12.20
CA GLY A 247 -13.34 -29.32 11.86
C GLY A 247 -12.16 -29.93 11.08
N ILE A 248 -11.01 -29.26 11.04
CA ILE A 248 -9.81 -29.73 10.31
C ILE A 248 -9.05 -30.78 11.12
N ALA A 249 -9.22 -30.77 12.44
CA ALA A 249 -8.62 -31.72 13.37
C ALA A 249 -9.61 -32.06 14.50
N THR A 250 -9.46 -33.24 15.12
CA THR A 250 -10.32 -33.66 16.24
C THR A 250 -9.78 -33.29 17.62
N GLY A 251 -8.53 -32.81 17.69
CA GLY A 251 -7.91 -32.42 18.95
C GLY A 251 -6.47 -31.92 18.76
N LYS A 252 -5.77 -31.68 19.88
CA LYS A 252 -4.36 -31.27 19.90
C LYS A 252 -3.60 -31.97 21.03
N GLN A 253 -2.28 -32.11 20.88
CA GLN A 253 -1.41 -32.65 21.90
C GLN A 253 -1.30 -31.70 23.09
N ALA A 254 -1.34 -32.25 24.31
CA ALA A 254 -1.16 -31.46 25.52
C ALA A 254 0.24 -30.85 25.59
N GLY A 255 0.35 -29.57 25.93
CA GLY A 255 1.61 -28.86 26.11
C GLY A 255 2.26 -28.34 24.82
N THR A 256 2.16 -29.06 23.70
CA THR A 256 2.72 -28.61 22.40
C THR A 256 1.66 -28.01 21.47
N CYS A 257 0.38 -28.35 21.67
CA CYS A 257 -0.74 -27.90 20.84
C CYS A 257 -0.64 -28.30 19.35
N ILE A 258 0.22 -29.25 18.99
CA ILE A 258 0.24 -29.85 17.65
C ILE A 258 -1.09 -30.59 17.42
N LEU A 259 -1.70 -30.39 16.25
CA LEU A 259 -2.98 -30.99 15.91
C LEU A 259 -2.92 -32.52 15.85
N THR A 260 -4.03 -33.15 16.20
CA THR A 260 -4.24 -34.61 16.16
C THR A 260 -5.57 -34.93 15.49
N GLY A 261 -5.63 -36.07 14.80
CA GLY A 261 -6.80 -36.41 13.98
C GLY A 261 -7.03 -35.41 12.85
N VAL A 262 -5.95 -34.88 12.28
CA VAL A 262 -5.98 -34.01 11.10
C VAL A 262 -6.57 -34.79 9.93
N ILE A 263 -7.51 -34.18 9.21
CA ILE A 263 -8.10 -34.77 8.00
C ILE A 263 -7.00 -35.08 6.96
N SER A 264 -7.11 -36.22 6.27
CA SER A 264 -6.08 -36.67 5.33
C SER A 264 -5.89 -35.73 4.14
N GLY A 265 -6.91 -34.94 3.78
CA GLY A 265 -6.87 -33.98 2.70
C GLY A 265 -5.81 -32.89 2.83
N VAL A 266 -5.44 -32.51 4.07
CA VAL A 266 -4.38 -31.51 4.33
C VAL A 266 -3.04 -31.97 3.77
N PHE A 267 -2.64 -33.22 4.05
CA PHE A 267 -1.36 -33.76 3.61
C PHE A 267 -1.39 -34.30 2.17
N ALA A 268 -2.56 -34.70 1.68
CA ALA A 268 -2.73 -35.08 0.28
C ALA A 268 -2.71 -33.86 -0.66
N HIS A 269 -3.11 -32.69 -0.16
CA HIS A 269 -3.19 -31.44 -0.91
C HIS A 269 -2.56 -30.28 -0.11
N PRO A 270 -1.24 -30.29 0.12
CA PRO A 270 -0.57 -29.19 0.80
C PRO A 270 -0.75 -27.87 0.04
N LEU A 271 -0.77 -26.75 0.77
CA LEU A 271 -0.90 -25.42 0.19
C LEU A 271 0.25 -25.14 -0.77
N ARG A 272 -0.07 -24.64 -1.96
CA ARG A 272 0.86 -24.03 -2.90
C ARG A 272 1.11 -22.60 -2.44
N PHE A 273 2.16 -22.44 -1.64
CA PHE A 273 2.54 -21.15 -1.13
C PHE A 273 3.50 -20.47 -2.11
N VAL A 274 3.03 -19.44 -2.80
CA VAL A 274 3.82 -18.66 -3.75
C VAL A 274 4.65 -17.63 -2.99
N ILE A 275 5.97 -17.61 -3.23
CA ILE A 275 6.92 -16.81 -2.45
C ILE A 275 7.64 -15.81 -3.34
N ARG A 276 7.61 -14.54 -2.93
CA ARG A 276 8.56 -13.56 -3.47
C ARG A 276 9.97 -13.83 -2.92
N ASN A 277 10.92 -14.12 -3.81
CA ASN A 277 12.33 -14.32 -3.45
C ASN A 277 13.09 -12.99 -3.16
N GLN A 278 12.56 -12.17 -2.26
CA GLN A 278 13.19 -10.94 -1.75
C GLN A 278 12.88 -10.78 -0.26
N GLN A 279 13.87 -10.34 0.51
CA GLN A 279 13.65 -10.00 1.92
C GLN A 279 12.80 -8.73 2.06
N PRO A 280 11.97 -8.62 3.12
CA PRO A 280 11.73 -9.62 4.18
C PRO A 280 10.61 -10.62 3.85
N ARG A 281 10.00 -10.55 2.65
CA ARG A 281 8.90 -11.44 2.24
C ARG A 281 9.31 -12.92 2.14
N LEU A 282 10.57 -13.18 1.82
CA LEU A 282 11.12 -14.55 1.83
C LEU A 282 11.11 -15.12 3.26
N ASN A 283 11.57 -14.36 4.25
CA ASN A 283 11.50 -14.77 5.66
C ASN A 283 10.06 -14.94 6.12
N LEU A 284 9.17 -14.01 5.77
CA LEU A 284 7.74 -14.10 6.10
C LEU A 284 7.14 -15.43 5.64
N ALA A 285 7.37 -15.80 4.38
CA ALA A 285 6.83 -17.04 3.83
C ALA A 285 7.44 -18.30 4.47
N ASN A 286 8.77 -18.36 4.57
CA ASN A 286 9.46 -19.55 5.07
C ASN A 286 9.08 -19.87 6.51
N GLU A 287 9.06 -18.86 7.38
CA GLU A 287 8.74 -19.06 8.79
C GLU A 287 7.24 -19.30 9.01
N PHE A 288 6.36 -18.65 8.23
CA PHE A 288 4.94 -18.97 8.25
C PHE A 288 4.66 -20.42 7.83
N ILE A 289 5.29 -20.89 6.74
CA ILE A 289 5.18 -22.29 6.28
C ILE A 289 5.72 -23.25 7.34
N ASN A 290 6.82 -22.90 8.01
CA ASN A 290 7.39 -23.70 9.09
C ASN A 290 6.40 -23.80 10.27
N ALA A 291 5.87 -22.68 10.76
CA ALA A 291 4.87 -22.66 11.83
C ALA A 291 3.61 -23.46 11.45
N LEU A 292 3.15 -23.32 10.21
CA LEU A 292 2.01 -24.06 9.68
C LEU A 292 2.26 -25.58 9.65
N ASN A 293 3.41 -26.01 9.14
CA ASN A 293 3.77 -27.43 9.11
C ASN A 293 3.95 -28.01 10.52
N GLN A 294 4.45 -27.22 11.47
CA GLN A 294 4.52 -27.62 12.87
C GLN A 294 3.13 -27.76 13.51
N LEU A 295 2.21 -26.82 13.25
CA LEU A 295 0.83 -26.87 13.74
C LEU A 295 0.14 -28.16 13.33
N PHE A 296 0.29 -28.55 12.06
CA PHE A 296 -0.28 -29.78 11.53
C PHE A 296 0.51 -31.05 11.88
N GLY A 297 1.74 -30.93 12.39
CA GLY A 297 2.62 -32.07 12.64
C GLY A 297 3.07 -32.80 11.36
N GLY A 298 3.06 -32.11 10.21
CA GLY A 298 3.35 -32.68 8.90
C GLY A 298 3.39 -31.62 7.80
N GLN A 299 3.61 -32.05 6.55
CA GLN A 299 3.75 -31.15 5.39
C GLN A 299 2.36 -30.67 4.91
N ALA A 300 1.89 -29.56 5.46
CA ALA A 300 0.63 -28.89 5.11
C ALA A 300 0.80 -27.78 4.07
N ALA A 301 2.03 -27.28 3.85
CA ALA A 301 2.33 -26.29 2.81
C ALA A 301 3.66 -26.56 2.10
N ASN A 302 3.66 -26.26 0.80
CA ASN A 302 4.76 -26.38 -0.15
C ASN A 302 5.16 -25.00 -0.68
N PRO A 303 6.42 -24.59 -0.51
CA PRO A 303 6.90 -23.33 -1.08
C PRO A 303 7.08 -23.45 -2.60
N SER A 304 6.71 -22.39 -3.32
CA SER A 304 7.04 -22.16 -4.72
C SER A 304 7.66 -20.77 -4.87
N CYS A 305 8.99 -20.71 -5.00
CA CYS A 305 9.73 -19.45 -5.01
C CYS A 305 9.90 -18.89 -6.41
N PHE A 306 9.49 -17.63 -6.61
CA PHE A 306 9.54 -16.98 -7.91
C PHE A 306 10.24 -15.61 -7.88
N GLN A 307 10.80 -15.24 -9.04
CA GLN A 307 11.14 -13.85 -9.36
C GLN A 307 9.87 -13.08 -9.74
N ILE A 308 9.90 -11.74 -9.65
CA ILE A 308 8.69 -10.91 -9.81
C ILE A 308 7.95 -11.14 -11.13
N PHE A 309 8.67 -11.29 -12.23
CA PHE A 309 8.10 -11.51 -13.56
C PHE A 309 7.49 -12.91 -13.74
N CYS A 310 7.86 -13.88 -12.90
CA CYS A 310 7.26 -15.22 -12.92
C CYS A 310 5.99 -15.32 -12.06
N LEU A 311 5.73 -14.33 -11.20
CA LEU A 311 4.53 -14.31 -10.33
C LEU A 311 3.28 -13.84 -11.05
N TYR A 312 3.45 -12.94 -12.02
CA TYR A 312 2.35 -12.30 -12.72
C TYR A 312 1.36 -13.29 -13.37
N PRO A 313 1.81 -14.33 -14.11
CA PRO A 313 0.90 -15.30 -14.74
C PRO A 313 0.29 -16.32 -13.77
N VAL A 314 0.56 -16.21 -12.46
CA VAL A 314 0.08 -17.14 -11.43
C VAL A 314 -0.86 -16.43 -10.46
N VAL A 315 -0.40 -15.36 -9.80
CA VAL A 315 -1.18 -14.70 -8.75
C VAL A 315 -2.04 -13.55 -9.28
N PHE A 316 -1.59 -12.88 -10.35
CA PHE A 316 -2.18 -11.62 -10.81
C PHE A 316 -2.90 -11.74 -12.15
N SER A 317 -3.18 -12.97 -12.57
CA SER A 317 -3.93 -13.23 -13.78
C SER A 317 -4.98 -14.31 -13.55
N ASP A 318 -6.04 -14.21 -14.35
CA ASP A 318 -7.23 -15.04 -14.29
C ASP A 318 -7.60 -15.51 -15.71
N PRO A 319 -8.59 -16.41 -15.88
CA PRO A 319 -9.11 -16.74 -17.19
C PRO A 319 -9.54 -15.48 -17.95
N PRO A 320 -9.17 -15.38 -19.24
CA PRO A 320 -8.62 -16.44 -20.10
C PRO A 320 -7.08 -16.56 -20.13
N VAL A 321 -6.34 -15.85 -19.26
CA VAL A 321 -4.87 -15.79 -19.28
C VAL A 321 -4.23 -16.96 -18.53
N SER A 322 -4.71 -17.26 -17.32
CA SER A 322 -4.23 -18.35 -16.46
C SER A 322 -5.42 -19.03 -15.74
N PRO A 323 -5.22 -20.22 -15.13
CA PRO A 323 -6.22 -20.84 -14.28
C PRO A 323 -6.51 -20.04 -13.01
N ILE A 324 -7.67 -20.26 -12.40
CA ILE A 324 -8.06 -19.69 -11.09
C ILE A 324 -7.41 -20.49 -9.95
N ASP A 325 -7.35 -21.81 -10.07
CA ASP A 325 -6.89 -22.71 -9.03
C ASP A 325 -5.45 -23.20 -9.29
N ASP A 326 -4.47 -22.29 -9.39
CA ASP A 326 -3.04 -22.61 -9.54
C ASP A 326 -2.14 -22.11 -8.38
N TRP A 327 -2.67 -21.32 -7.45
CA TRP A 327 -2.02 -20.90 -6.18
C TRP A 327 -2.98 -20.89 -4.99
N ASP A 328 -2.46 -20.92 -3.76
CA ASP A 328 -3.29 -20.96 -2.53
C ASP A 328 -3.00 -19.80 -1.56
N ALA A 329 -1.73 -19.41 -1.43
CA ALA A 329 -1.30 -18.28 -0.63
C ALA A 329 -0.11 -17.56 -1.26
N PHE A 330 0.07 -16.27 -1.00
CA PHE A 330 1.15 -15.46 -1.59
C PHE A 330 1.66 -14.36 -0.65
N THR A 331 2.98 -14.13 -0.59
CA THR A 331 3.55 -12.96 0.11
C THR A 331 3.46 -11.67 -0.73
N TYR A 332 2.36 -10.93 -0.53
CA TYR A 332 2.05 -9.73 -1.31
C TYR A 332 2.80 -8.48 -0.85
N GLY A 333 2.78 -7.45 -1.71
CA GLY A 333 3.27 -6.12 -1.42
C GLY A 333 2.68 -5.09 -2.37
N TYR A 334 2.11 -4.00 -1.85
CA TYR A 334 1.61 -2.87 -2.64
C TYR A 334 2.17 -1.56 -2.15
N SER A 335 2.39 -0.64 -3.09
CA SER A 335 2.47 0.79 -2.83
C SER A 335 1.07 1.39 -2.96
N LEU A 336 0.68 2.18 -1.98
CA LEU A 336 -0.58 2.90 -1.93
C LEU A 336 -0.38 4.32 -2.45
N ALA A 337 -1.43 4.86 -3.02
CA ALA A 337 -1.33 6.00 -3.91
C ALA A 337 -1.81 7.31 -3.28
N GLY A 338 -2.26 7.30 -2.02
CA GLY A 338 -2.62 8.54 -1.36
C GLY A 338 -2.76 8.43 0.13
N ALA A 339 -3.18 9.54 0.72
CA ALA A 339 -3.41 9.71 2.14
C ALA A 339 -4.57 8.87 2.69
N TYR A 340 -5.45 8.40 1.80
CA TYR A 340 -6.70 7.75 2.15
C TYR A 340 -6.71 6.32 1.64
N PRO A 341 -7.38 5.38 2.33
CA PRO A 341 -7.47 3.96 1.95
C PRO A 341 -8.41 3.71 0.76
N VAL A 342 -8.42 4.58 -0.25
CA VAL A 342 -9.24 4.43 -1.46
C VAL A 342 -8.75 3.27 -2.34
N ASP A 343 -7.47 2.92 -2.23
CA ASP A 343 -6.88 1.75 -2.88
C ASP A 343 -7.55 0.44 -2.46
N LEU A 344 -8.17 0.38 -1.28
CA LEU A 344 -8.85 -0.84 -0.84
C LEU A 344 -10.03 -1.20 -1.73
N TYR A 345 -10.72 -0.21 -2.30
CA TYR A 345 -11.75 -0.50 -3.29
C TYR A 345 -11.14 -1.12 -4.56
N THR A 346 -9.95 -0.69 -4.99
CA THR A 346 -9.21 -1.30 -6.12
C THR A 346 -8.98 -2.77 -5.85
N LEU A 347 -8.46 -3.04 -4.66
CA LEU A 347 -7.88 -4.32 -4.32
C LEU A 347 -8.93 -5.36 -3.91
N TYR A 348 -10.07 -4.93 -3.37
CA TYR A 348 -11.00 -5.84 -2.68
C TYR A 348 -12.47 -5.70 -3.04
N TYR A 349 -12.84 -4.79 -3.95
CA TYR A 349 -14.24 -4.70 -4.39
C TYR A 349 -14.63 -5.92 -5.23
N SER A 350 -15.77 -6.54 -4.94
CA SER A 350 -16.14 -7.84 -5.53
C SER A 350 -16.23 -7.81 -7.05
N GLN A 351 -16.70 -6.71 -7.65
CA GLN A 351 -16.83 -6.58 -9.10
C GLN A 351 -15.47 -6.57 -9.84
N PHE A 352 -14.37 -6.42 -9.11
CA PHE A 352 -13.02 -6.42 -9.66
C PHE A 352 -12.32 -7.79 -9.57
N ALA A 353 -12.97 -8.78 -8.96
CA ALA A 353 -12.55 -10.18 -8.96
C ALA A 353 -13.18 -10.94 -10.15
N THR A 354 -12.95 -10.37 -11.34
CA THR A 354 -13.38 -10.91 -12.64
C THR A 354 -14.87 -11.34 -12.67
N ASP A 355 -15.25 -12.28 -13.53
CA ASP A 355 -16.58 -12.89 -13.54
C ASP A 355 -16.81 -13.89 -12.39
N TYR A 356 -15.80 -14.26 -11.62
CA TYR A 356 -15.90 -15.19 -10.48
C TYR A 356 -16.86 -14.68 -9.41
N CYS A 357 -16.80 -13.38 -9.06
CA CYS A 357 -17.78 -12.71 -8.20
C CYS A 357 -18.98 -12.10 -8.98
N GLY A 358 -19.20 -12.50 -10.24
CA GLY A 358 -20.24 -11.95 -11.11
C GLY A 358 -19.92 -10.59 -11.74
N GLY A 359 -18.64 -10.19 -11.75
CA GLY A 359 -18.16 -9.02 -12.48
C GLY A 359 -17.92 -9.29 -13.98
N VAL A 360 -17.10 -8.45 -14.61
CA VAL A 360 -16.72 -8.63 -16.02
C VAL A 360 -15.43 -9.44 -16.07
N GLN A 361 -15.40 -10.46 -16.94
CA GLN A 361 -14.19 -11.26 -17.14
C GLN A 361 -13.00 -10.37 -17.50
N ASN A 362 -11.92 -10.48 -16.73
CA ASN A 362 -10.69 -9.73 -16.90
C ASN A 362 -9.50 -10.64 -16.57
N GLY A 363 -8.59 -10.80 -17.54
CA GLY A 363 -7.41 -11.65 -17.37
C GLY A 363 -6.35 -11.08 -16.42
N PHE A 364 -6.46 -9.81 -16.01
CA PHE A 364 -5.59 -9.17 -15.02
C PHE A 364 -6.45 -8.34 -14.05
N PRO A 365 -7.18 -9.00 -13.14
CA PRO A 365 -8.07 -8.34 -12.19
C PRO A 365 -7.29 -7.51 -11.17
N SER A 366 -7.93 -6.47 -10.64
CA SER A 366 -7.39 -5.68 -9.52
C SER A 366 -7.56 -6.35 -8.17
N ASN A 367 -8.53 -7.26 -8.08
CA ASN A 367 -8.82 -8.09 -6.91
C ASN A 367 -8.41 -9.55 -7.21
N PRO A 368 -7.10 -9.85 -7.17
CA PRO A 368 -6.57 -11.18 -7.52
C PRO A 368 -6.88 -12.25 -6.46
N SER A 369 -7.24 -11.85 -5.23
CA SER A 369 -7.57 -12.79 -4.14
C SER A 369 -9.03 -13.23 -4.15
N PHE A 370 -9.81 -12.86 -5.18
CA PHE A 370 -11.21 -13.22 -5.34
C PHE A 370 -12.09 -12.83 -4.14
N VAL A 371 -11.86 -11.65 -3.56
CA VAL A 371 -12.70 -11.16 -2.45
C VAL A 371 -14.09 -10.82 -2.98
N CYS A 372 -15.10 -11.57 -2.54
CA CYS A 372 -16.51 -11.29 -2.77
C CYS A 372 -17.20 -11.11 -1.41
N ASN A 373 -17.29 -9.89 -0.88
CA ASN A 373 -17.89 -9.65 0.45
C ASN A 373 -18.85 -8.45 0.39
N PRO A 374 -20.18 -8.67 0.40
CA PRO A 374 -21.15 -7.58 0.25
C PRO A 374 -21.10 -6.50 1.34
N THR A 375 -20.73 -6.88 2.57
CA THR A 375 -20.58 -5.92 3.67
C THR A 375 -19.34 -5.05 3.46
N LEU A 376 -18.23 -5.67 3.05
CA LEU A 376 -17.01 -4.93 2.70
C LEU A 376 -17.27 -4.00 1.50
N ASP A 377 -17.91 -4.49 0.45
CA ASP A 377 -18.27 -3.74 -0.76
C ASP A 377 -19.05 -2.47 -0.44
N GLN A 378 -20.01 -2.55 0.49
CA GLN A 378 -20.80 -1.41 0.91
C GLN A 378 -19.92 -0.29 1.47
N HIS A 379 -19.00 -0.63 2.38
CA HIS A 379 -18.09 0.33 2.98
C HIS A 379 -17.08 0.86 1.98
N LEU A 380 -16.43 -0.02 1.20
CA LEU A 380 -15.44 0.37 0.20
C LEU A 380 -16.03 1.31 -0.84
N LYS A 381 -17.27 1.05 -1.29
CA LYS A 381 -17.95 1.92 -2.24
C LYS A 381 -18.21 3.31 -1.67
N ILE A 382 -18.57 3.42 -0.39
CA ILE A 382 -18.73 4.73 0.25
C ILE A 382 -17.38 5.42 0.40
N VAL A 383 -16.33 4.72 0.84
CA VAL A 383 -14.96 5.27 0.95
C VAL A 383 -14.49 5.84 -0.39
N ALA A 384 -14.73 5.11 -1.48
CA ALA A 384 -14.45 5.54 -2.84
C ALA A 384 -15.19 6.84 -3.22
N GLN A 385 -16.49 6.95 -2.88
CA GLN A 385 -17.37 7.98 -3.43
C GLN A 385 -17.56 9.22 -2.53
N THR A 386 -17.48 9.08 -1.19
CA THR A 386 -17.85 10.16 -0.25
C THR A 386 -16.86 11.31 -0.22
N ILE A 387 -17.34 12.56 -0.37
CA ILE A 387 -16.52 13.78 -0.22
C ILE A 387 -16.41 14.27 1.23
N ASP A 388 -17.20 13.70 2.14
CA ASP A 388 -17.20 14.05 3.56
C ASP A 388 -16.17 13.18 4.29
N VAL A 389 -15.10 13.79 4.81
CA VAL A 389 -14.00 13.07 5.48
C VAL A 389 -14.40 12.38 6.79
N PRO A 390 -15.26 12.95 7.64
CA PRO A 390 -15.83 12.19 8.76
C PRO A 390 -16.49 10.89 8.31
N THR A 391 -17.29 10.93 7.23
CA THR A 391 -17.87 9.74 6.62
C THR A 391 -16.80 8.81 6.06
N LEU A 392 -15.80 9.32 5.33
CA LEU A 392 -14.69 8.53 4.80
C LEU A 392 -13.99 7.75 5.92
N ARG A 393 -13.59 8.44 7.00
CA ARG A 393 -12.89 7.81 8.13
C ARG A 393 -13.74 6.75 8.80
N LYS A 394 -15.02 7.04 9.03
CA LYS A 394 -15.96 6.10 9.64
C LYS A 394 -16.11 4.83 8.80
N GLU A 395 -16.35 4.98 7.50
CA GLU A 395 -16.59 3.84 6.60
C GLU A 395 -15.29 3.09 6.30
N ALA A 396 -14.14 3.76 6.27
CA ALA A 396 -12.83 3.12 6.19
C ALA A 396 -12.55 2.23 7.41
N LEU A 397 -12.77 2.73 8.63
CA LEU A 397 -12.63 1.93 9.85
C LEU A 397 -13.60 0.73 9.86
N ALA A 398 -14.83 0.91 9.35
CA ALA A 398 -15.78 -0.19 9.21
C ALA A 398 -15.28 -1.25 8.20
N ALA A 399 -14.73 -0.82 7.06
CA ALA A 399 -14.10 -1.71 6.09
C ALA A 399 -12.92 -2.48 6.69
N PHE A 400 -12.03 -1.81 7.43
CA PHE A 400 -10.90 -2.46 8.12
C PHE A 400 -11.38 -3.50 9.12
N ASN A 401 -12.46 -3.20 9.86
CA ASN A 401 -13.03 -4.13 10.81
C ASN A 401 -13.62 -5.37 10.13
N VAL A 402 -14.34 -5.21 9.00
CA VAL A 402 -14.83 -6.36 8.21
C VAL A 402 -13.66 -7.18 7.67
N PHE A 403 -12.62 -6.51 7.18
CA PHE A 403 -11.43 -7.16 6.64
C PHE A 403 -10.69 -7.98 7.69
N GLY A 404 -10.39 -7.34 8.83
CA GLY A 404 -9.68 -7.94 9.96
C GLY A 404 -10.46 -9.08 10.61
N ALA A 405 -11.74 -8.87 10.93
CA ALA A 405 -12.59 -9.88 11.56
C ALA A 405 -12.76 -11.14 10.71
N ASN A 406 -12.81 -11.00 9.37
CA ASN A 406 -12.89 -12.14 8.46
C ASN A 406 -11.53 -12.75 8.11
N ALA A 407 -10.43 -12.15 8.58
CA ALA A 407 -9.05 -12.48 8.21
C ALA A 407 -8.93 -12.74 6.70
N ILE A 408 -9.45 -11.79 5.88
CA ILE A 408 -9.52 -11.93 4.42
C ILE A 408 -8.12 -12.18 3.86
N ASP A 409 -7.20 -11.30 4.23
CA ASP A 409 -5.77 -11.48 4.13
C ASP A 409 -5.11 -11.24 5.50
N ILE A 410 -3.80 -11.45 5.57
CA ILE A 410 -3.00 -11.21 6.78
C ILE A 410 -1.99 -10.09 6.49
N PRO A 411 -2.34 -8.81 6.69
CA PRO A 411 -1.37 -7.73 6.73
C PRO A 411 -0.38 -7.96 7.88
N VAL A 412 0.90 -7.67 7.64
CA VAL A 412 1.97 -7.92 8.61
C VAL A 412 2.79 -6.67 8.88
N TYR A 413 3.26 -5.99 7.83
CA TYR A 413 4.11 -4.82 8.00
C TYR A 413 3.95 -3.77 6.89
N THR A 414 4.37 -2.56 7.22
CA THR A 414 4.69 -1.47 6.29
C THR A 414 6.18 -1.14 6.41
N GLU A 415 6.78 -0.61 5.36
CA GLU A 415 8.17 -0.12 5.43
C GLU A 415 8.24 1.11 6.33
N GLY A 416 9.25 1.14 7.19
CA GLY A 416 9.57 2.26 8.04
C GLY A 416 10.36 3.31 7.24
N VAL A 417 9.85 4.54 7.26
CA VAL A 417 10.46 5.67 6.59
C VAL A 417 11.20 6.50 7.62
N ARG A 418 12.51 6.63 7.41
CA ARG A 418 13.39 7.46 8.22
C ARG A 418 14.57 7.95 7.41
N THR A 419 14.62 9.24 7.11
CA THR A 419 15.53 9.78 6.08
C THR A 419 16.51 10.79 6.68
N PRO A 420 17.81 10.72 6.34
CA PRO A 420 18.83 11.64 6.82
C PRO A 420 18.92 12.91 5.96
N ALA A 421 19.38 14.00 6.59
CA ALA A 421 19.78 15.24 5.94
C ALA A 421 20.91 15.89 6.74
N LEU A 422 21.64 16.85 6.17
CA LEU A 422 22.62 17.62 6.93
C LEU A 422 21.93 18.66 7.82
N THR A 423 22.44 18.88 9.03
CA THR A 423 21.96 19.93 9.95
C THR A 423 22.14 21.34 9.38
N SER A 424 23.06 21.50 8.43
CA SER A 424 23.26 22.73 7.68
C SER A 424 22.12 23.04 6.69
N VAL A 425 21.16 22.13 6.49
CA VAL A 425 19.95 22.36 5.67
C VAL A 425 18.84 22.90 6.57
N ALA A 426 18.45 24.15 6.37
CA ALA A 426 17.20 24.70 6.90
C ALA A 426 16.05 24.46 5.91
N GLY A 427 14.81 24.56 6.37
CA GLY A 427 13.63 24.38 5.51
C GLY A 427 13.32 22.92 5.16
N LEU A 428 13.87 21.96 5.91
CA LEU A 428 13.50 20.54 5.80
C LEU A 428 12.03 20.37 6.18
N VAL A 429 11.27 19.71 5.30
CA VAL A 429 9.87 19.38 5.52
C VAL A 429 9.76 17.88 5.73
N ASN A 430 9.21 17.45 6.87
CA ASN A 430 9.00 16.03 7.11
C ASN A 430 7.65 15.58 6.53
N HIS A 431 7.61 15.14 5.29
CA HIS A 431 6.36 14.67 4.68
C HIS A 431 5.94 13.34 5.32
N LEU A 432 4.69 13.26 5.80
CA LEU A 432 4.08 12.05 6.33
C LEU A 432 4.24 10.89 5.31
N GLY A 433 4.84 9.79 5.75
CA GLY A 433 5.07 8.60 4.92
C GLY A 433 6.16 8.71 3.86
N VAL A 434 6.89 9.82 3.78
CA VAL A 434 7.98 10.05 2.80
C VAL A 434 9.28 10.51 3.46
N GLY A 435 9.21 11.32 4.52
CA GLY A 435 10.38 11.87 5.20
C GLY A 435 10.83 13.21 4.62
N TYR A 436 12.11 13.54 4.76
CA TYR A 436 12.71 14.77 4.23
C TYR A 436 12.84 14.84 2.71
N PRO A 437 13.05 13.75 1.94
CA PRO A 437 13.23 13.84 0.49
C PRO A 437 11.90 13.94 -0.25
N ASN A 438 11.33 15.14 -0.22
CA ASN A 438 10.08 15.45 -0.88
C ASN A 438 10.13 16.83 -1.50
N PHE A 439 9.21 17.09 -2.43
CA PHE A 439 9.08 18.36 -3.15
C PHE A 439 9.08 19.60 -2.26
N TYR A 440 8.42 19.54 -1.09
CA TYR A 440 8.37 20.71 -0.20
C TYR A 440 9.73 21.03 0.40
N THR A 441 10.53 20.02 0.73
CA THR A 441 11.93 20.25 1.09
C THR A 441 12.70 20.86 -0.07
N LEU A 442 12.53 20.36 -1.30
CA LEU A 442 13.25 20.91 -2.46
C LEU A 442 12.89 22.38 -2.74
N LEU A 443 11.66 22.80 -2.45
CA LEU A 443 11.23 24.21 -2.51
C LEU A 443 11.80 25.07 -1.37
N ASN A 444 11.81 24.55 -0.15
CA ASN A 444 12.07 25.34 1.06
C ASN A 444 13.52 25.26 1.53
N ALA A 445 14.28 24.27 1.07
CA ALA A 445 15.64 24.02 1.54
C ALA A 445 16.57 25.19 1.21
N HIS A 446 17.36 25.59 2.21
CA HIS A 446 18.38 26.63 2.10
C HIS A 446 19.46 26.46 3.16
N GLN A 447 20.55 27.22 3.04
CA GLN A 447 21.60 27.21 4.06
C GLN A 447 21.03 27.67 5.41
N ASN A 448 21.23 26.84 6.44
CA ASN A 448 20.96 27.21 7.81
C ASN A 448 22.03 28.20 8.32
N SER A 449 21.75 29.49 8.27
CA SER A 449 22.69 30.53 8.74
C SER A 449 22.99 30.46 10.24
N GLY A 450 22.16 29.76 11.02
CA GLY A 450 22.34 29.57 12.46
C GLY A 450 23.21 28.38 12.83
N TYR A 451 23.70 27.62 11.85
CA TYR A 451 24.45 26.39 12.08
C TYR A 451 25.80 26.38 11.35
N THR A 452 26.87 26.02 12.05
CA THR A 452 28.20 25.78 11.48
C THR A 452 28.56 24.32 11.76
N PRO A 453 28.80 23.51 10.72
CA PRO A 453 29.17 22.10 10.91
C PRO A 453 30.45 21.93 11.72
N SER A 454 30.53 20.89 12.55
CA SER A 454 31.80 20.47 13.17
C SER A 454 32.81 19.98 12.16
N ASN A 455 32.35 19.24 11.14
CA ASN A 455 33.18 18.83 10.03
C ASN A 455 32.81 19.64 8.78
N PRO A 456 33.74 20.46 8.23
CA PRO A 456 33.46 21.33 7.09
C PRO A 456 32.96 20.61 5.82
N ILE A 457 33.17 19.30 5.68
CA ILE A 457 32.63 18.52 4.54
C ILE A 457 31.10 18.49 4.53
N TYR A 458 30.45 18.73 5.67
CA TYR A 458 29.00 18.80 5.82
C TYR A 458 28.46 20.23 5.71
N THR A 459 29.20 21.12 5.06
CA THR A 459 28.69 22.46 4.71
C THR A 459 27.62 22.33 3.64
N PHE A 460 26.50 23.02 3.83
CA PHE A 460 25.40 23.11 2.87
C PHE A 460 25.92 23.37 1.44
N GLY A 461 25.40 22.63 0.47
CA GLY A 461 25.74 22.79 -0.94
C GLY A 461 27.21 22.51 -1.27
N GLY A 462 27.95 21.86 -0.36
CA GLY A 462 29.39 21.66 -0.49
C GLY A 462 30.17 22.98 -0.39
N GLY A 463 29.59 23.99 0.25
CA GLY A 463 30.14 25.35 0.34
C GLY A 463 29.54 26.34 -0.65
N ASP A 464 28.66 25.92 -1.57
CA ASP A 464 27.85 26.81 -2.40
C ASP A 464 26.46 27.03 -1.79
N PRO A 465 26.17 28.22 -1.21
CA PRO A 465 24.89 28.49 -0.55
C PRO A 465 23.71 28.56 -1.52
N THR A 466 23.96 28.54 -2.84
CA THR A 466 22.93 28.63 -3.87
C THR A 466 22.49 27.28 -4.42
N THR A 467 23.08 26.18 -3.93
CA THR A 467 22.90 24.84 -4.47
C THR A 467 22.48 23.86 -3.38
N LEU A 468 21.40 23.09 -3.63
CA LEU A 468 21.05 21.91 -2.84
C LEU A 468 21.54 20.65 -3.55
N ARG A 469 22.23 19.75 -2.85
CA ARG A 469 22.72 18.48 -3.38
C ARG A 469 21.85 17.32 -2.90
N TYR A 470 21.15 16.68 -3.83
CA TYR A 470 20.19 15.62 -3.55
C TYR A 470 20.66 14.28 -4.14
N GLY A 471 20.84 13.27 -3.30
CA GLY A 471 21.24 11.93 -3.72
C GLY A 471 20.12 11.18 -4.42
N GLN A 472 20.47 10.26 -5.30
CA GLN A 472 19.56 9.36 -6.00
C GLN A 472 20.16 7.95 -6.01
N ALA A 473 19.52 7.01 -5.31
CA ALA A 473 20.01 5.64 -5.12
C ALA A 473 20.16 4.78 -6.40
N SER A 474 19.63 5.22 -7.56
CA SER A 474 19.80 4.53 -8.84
C SER A 474 19.78 5.51 -10.02
N PRO A 475 20.47 5.20 -11.14
CA PRO A 475 20.45 6.03 -12.34
C PRO A 475 19.07 6.06 -13.02
N THR A 476 18.92 6.99 -13.97
CA THR A 476 17.74 7.12 -14.85
C THR A 476 17.95 6.40 -16.19
N THR A 477 16.86 5.94 -16.81
CA THR A 477 16.87 5.30 -18.13
C THR A 477 16.10 6.13 -19.16
N TYR A 478 14.98 6.73 -18.75
CA TYR A 478 14.05 7.51 -19.55
C TYR A 478 13.67 8.81 -18.84
N LEU A 479 14.15 9.95 -19.33
CA LEU A 479 13.72 11.29 -18.89
C LEU A 479 12.61 11.86 -19.77
N ASN A 480 11.74 10.98 -20.28
CA ASN A 480 10.54 11.34 -21.01
C ASN A 480 9.33 10.91 -20.18
N ILE A 481 8.42 11.84 -19.89
CA ILE A 481 7.23 11.58 -19.08
C ILE A 481 6.34 10.45 -19.62
N PHE A 482 6.35 10.20 -20.94
CA PHE A 482 5.59 9.12 -21.56
C PHE A 482 6.23 7.73 -21.40
N ASN A 483 7.53 7.68 -21.09
CA ASN A 483 8.31 6.44 -21.01
C ASN A 483 8.96 6.18 -19.65
N ALA A 484 8.98 7.16 -18.74
CA ALA A 484 9.54 7.01 -17.40
C ALA A 484 8.84 5.89 -16.62
N GLN A 485 9.62 5.17 -15.82
CA GLN A 485 9.19 3.95 -15.12
C GLN A 485 9.61 3.91 -13.65
N THR A 486 10.65 4.65 -13.27
CA THR A 486 11.30 4.56 -11.96
C THR A 486 11.12 5.82 -11.13
N ALA A 487 11.17 5.67 -9.81
CA ALA A 487 11.09 6.79 -8.89
C ALA A 487 12.16 7.88 -9.18
N TRP A 488 13.37 7.48 -9.55
CA TRP A 488 14.50 8.39 -9.83
C TRP A 488 14.31 9.23 -11.09
N GLU A 489 13.68 8.68 -12.13
CA GLU A 489 13.30 9.47 -13.31
C GLU A 489 12.25 10.50 -12.93
N PHE A 490 11.27 10.07 -12.15
CA PHE A 490 10.19 10.94 -11.71
C PHE A 490 10.64 12.01 -10.71
N ASN A 491 11.67 11.76 -9.89
CA ASN A 491 12.27 12.77 -9.00
C ASN A 491 12.82 13.97 -9.80
N VAL A 492 13.32 13.75 -11.02
CA VAL A 492 13.71 14.85 -11.92
C VAL A 492 12.51 15.41 -12.65
N LEU A 493 11.63 14.56 -13.19
CA LEU A 493 10.50 15.02 -13.97
C LEU A 493 9.53 15.87 -13.14
N GLY A 494 9.41 15.61 -11.83
CA GLY A 494 8.63 16.44 -10.90
C GLY A 494 9.20 17.84 -10.65
N GLU A 495 10.48 18.08 -10.98
CA GLU A 495 11.09 19.42 -10.94
C GLU A 495 10.96 20.16 -12.28
N VAL A 496 10.46 19.48 -13.32
CA VAL A 496 10.26 20.02 -14.68
C VAL A 496 8.77 20.23 -14.97
N TYR A 497 7.93 19.28 -14.59
CA TYR A 497 6.48 19.29 -14.79
C TYR A 497 5.76 19.60 -13.48
N ASP A 498 4.70 20.37 -13.58
CA ASP A 498 3.91 20.81 -12.43
C ASP A 498 2.49 20.22 -12.47
N THR A 499 1.75 20.34 -11.36
CA THR A 499 0.43 19.74 -11.17
C THR A 499 -0.64 20.77 -10.82
N LEU A 500 -1.90 20.48 -11.15
CA LEU A 500 -3.01 21.40 -10.84
C LEU A 500 -3.22 21.59 -9.33
N PHE A 501 -3.02 20.52 -8.58
CA PHE A 501 -3.36 20.39 -7.18
C PHE A 501 -2.19 19.77 -6.44
N PHE A 502 -1.98 20.15 -5.19
CA PHE A 502 -1.00 19.53 -4.28
C PHE A 502 -1.68 19.16 -2.96
N SER A 503 -1.11 18.24 -2.16
CA SER A 503 -1.57 18.02 -0.78
C SER A 503 -0.57 18.50 0.26
N SER A 504 -1.10 18.96 1.37
CA SER A 504 -0.29 19.29 2.54
C SER A 504 0.62 18.10 2.93
N PRO A 505 1.94 18.31 3.06
CA PRO A 505 2.89 17.24 3.42
C PRO A 505 2.68 16.69 4.84
N VAL A 506 1.90 17.38 5.67
CA VAL A 506 1.63 17.01 7.06
C VAL A 506 0.22 16.46 7.26
N GLN A 507 -0.67 16.77 6.32
CA GLN A 507 -2.03 16.28 6.27
C GLN A 507 -2.29 15.91 4.81
N PRO A 508 -1.83 14.75 4.31
CA PRO A 508 -1.89 14.47 2.87
C PRO A 508 -3.33 14.41 2.34
N GLY A 509 -4.33 14.33 3.23
CA GLY A 509 -5.74 14.54 2.92
C GLY A 509 -6.18 15.99 2.70
N ASN A 510 -5.29 16.97 2.84
CA ASN A 510 -5.56 18.38 2.59
C ASN A 510 -5.03 18.80 1.23
N VAL A 511 -5.86 18.65 0.20
CA VAL A 511 -5.54 19.12 -1.14
C VAL A 511 -5.79 20.62 -1.28
N PHE A 512 -4.95 21.30 -2.05
CA PHE A 512 -5.09 22.71 -2.34
C PHE A 512 -4.70 23.01 -3.78
N CYS A 513 -5.18 24.15 -4.25
CA CYS A 513 -4.90 24.64 -5.58
C CYS A 513 -3.44 25.08 -5.73
N TRP A 514 -2.69 24.36 -6.57
CA TRP A 514 -1.30 24.68 -6.86
C TRP A 514 -1.20 25.60 -8.09
N MET A 515 -1.55 25.10 -9.28
CA MET A 515 -1.66 25.91 -10.50
C MET A 515 -3.04 26.59 -10.64
N CYS A 516 -4.00 26.33 -9.75
CA CYS A 516 -5.31 26.97 -9.77
C CYS A 516 -5.49 28.08 -8.72
N ASN A 517 -6.49 28.93 -8.94
CA ASN A 517 -7.04 29.87 -7.96
C ASN A 517 -8.17 29.20 -7.17
N THR A 518 -9.09 28.58 -7.90
CA THR A 518 -10.26 27.91 -7.34
C THR A 518 -10.56 26.65 -8.12
N PHE A 519 -11.27 25.74 -7.46
CA PHE A 519 -11.95 24.66 -8.14
C PHE A 519 -13.28 24.40 -7.43
N THR A 520 -14.24 23.88 -8.19
CA THR A 520 -15.51 23.40 -7.64
C THR A 520 -15.78 22.01 -8.17
N GLN A 521 -16.25 21.15 -7.29
CA GLN A 521 -16.61 19.78 -7.61
C GLN A 521 -18.13 19.66 -7.77
N SER A 522 -18.57 18.82 -8.69
CA SER A 522 -19.99 18.44 -8.81
C SER A 522 -20.12 17.03 -9.41
N ILE A 523 -21.29 16.42 -9.24
CA ILE A 523 -21.61 15.10 -9.82
C ILE A 523 -22.77 15.29 -10.80
N ASP A 524 -22.63 14.77 -12.02
CA ASP A 524 -23.67 14.86 -13.03
C ASP A 524 -24.76 13.77 -12.87
N SER A 525 -25.80 13.85 -13.69
CA SER A 525 -26.90 12.88 -13.69
C SER A 525 -26.50 11.44 -14.04
N LYS A 526 -25.31 11.23 -14.61
CA LYS A 526 -24.75 9.92 -14.94
C LYS A 526 -23.83 9.40 -13.83
N GLY A 527 -23.60 10.20 -12.80
CA GLY A 527 -22.68 9.90 -11.70
C GLY A 527 -21.26 10.39 -11.93
N ASN A 528 -20.96 10.96 -13.11
CA ASN A 528 -19.62 11.43 -13.43
C ASN A 528 -19.21 12.60 -12.53
N GLU A 529 -17.95 12.64 -12.17
CA GLU A 529 -17.38 13.68 -11.32
C GLU A 529 -16.77 14.78 -12.17
N HIS A 530 -17.18 16.02 -11.88
CA HIS A 530 -16.74 17.22 -12.57
C HIS A 530 -15.89 18.07 -11.64
N PHE A 531 -14.67 18.39 -12.07
CA PHE A 531 -13.82 19.39 -11.47
C PHE A 531 -13.74 20.60 -12.39
N ARG A 532 -14.51 21.62 -12.05
CA ARG A 532 -14.40 22.91 -12.71
C ARG A 532 -13.27 23.69 -12.05
N VAL A 533 -12.20 23.92 -12.81
CA VAL A 533 -10.95 24.51 -12.33
C VAL A 533 -10.74 25.88 -12.97
N GLU A 534 -10.37 26.86 -12.16
CA GLU A 534 -9.87 28.16 -12.62
C GLU A 534 -8.36 28.25 -12.38
N LEU A 535 -7.58 28.30 -13.45
CA LEU A 535 -6.13 28.44 -13.42
C LEU A 535 -5.69 29.81 -12.89
N ARG A 536 -4.51 29.85 -12.27
CA ARG A 536 -3.83 31.11 -11.97
C ARG A 536 -3.45 31.82 -13.26
N GLN A 537 -3.49 33.14 -13.25
CA GLN A 537 -3.27 33.96 -14.46
C GLN A 537 -1.80 34.29 -14.72
N ASN A 538 -0.90 33.95 -13.79
CA ASN A 538 0.53 34.24 -13.86
C ASN A 538 1.38 33.01 -14.19
N LEU A 539 0.76 31.90 -14.60
CA LEU A 539 1.48 30.67 -14.96
C LEU A 539 2.24 30.85 -16.28
N ARG A 540 3.48 30.36 -16.31
CA ARG A 540 4.34 30.39 -17.49
C ARG A 540 5.12 29.10 -17.64
N TRP A 541 5.31 28.69 -18.89
CA TRP A 541 6.31 27.71 -19.27
C TRP A 541 7.71 28.29 -19.08
N GLN A 542 8.72 27.41 -19.08
CA GLN A 542 10.12 27.78 -18.89
C GLN A 542 10.66 28.69 -20.01
N ASP A 543 10.01 28.71 -21.18
CA ASP A 543 10.30 29.61 -22.30
C ASP A 543 9.57 30.97 -22.22
N GLY A 544 8.75 31.18 -21.17
CA GLY A 544 7.98 32.39 -20.92
C GLY A 544 6.57 32.41 -21.52
N ALA A 545 6.20 31.41 -22.33
CA ALA A 545 4.85 31.27 -22.86
C ALA A 545 3.84 31.13 -21.70
N VAL A 546 2.65 31.71 -21.87
CA VAL A 546 1.59 31.62 -20.85
C VAL A 546 1.04 30.20 -20.85
N VAL A 547 0.92 29.58 -19.67
CA VAL A 547 0.21 28.31 -19.52
C VAL A 547 -1.28 28.59 -19.51
N ASP A 548 -2.04 27.91 -20.37
CA ASP A 548 -3.49 28.07 -20.46
C ASP A 548 -4.25 26.74 -20.24
N ALA A 549 -5.58 26.80 -20.24
CA ALA A 549 -6.43 25.63 -20.03
C ALA A 549 -6.30 24.56 -21.13
N LYS A 550 -5.87 24.92 -22.34
CA LYS A 550 -5.63 23.97 -23.44
C LYS A 550 -4.35 23.18 -23.18
N ASP A 551 -3.34 23.81 -22.61
CA ASP A 551 -2.10 23.13 -22.21
C ASP A 551 -2.38 22.04 -21.16
N VAL A 552 -3.22 22.36 -20.18
CA VAL A 552 -3.67 21.41 -19.15
C VAL A 552 -4.49 20.27 -19.76
N ALA A 553 -5.44 20.60 -20.65
CA ALA A 553 -6.24 19.60 -21.35
C ALA A 553 -5.37 18.67 -22.20
N PHE A 554 -4.43 19.23 -22.98
CA PHE A 554 -3.47 18.47 -23.77
C PHE A 554 -2.64 17.54 -22.87
N SER A 555 -2.12 18.05 -21.76
CA SER A 555 -1.27 17.28 -20.84
C SER A 555 -2.02 16.11 -20.23
N LEU A 556 -3.21 16.34 -19.66
CA LEU A 556 -4.02 15.29 -19.02
C LEU A 556 -4.46 14.21 -20.02
N LEU A 557 -4.93 14.62 -21.20
CA LEU A 557 -5.37 13.68 -22.25
C LEU A 557 -4.19 12.92 -22.86
N SER A 558 -3.05 13.59 -23.08
CA SER A 558 -1.85 12.92 -23.62
C SER A 558 -1.25 11.94 -22.63
N LEU A 559 -1.19 12.30 -21.33
CA LEU A 559 -0.77 11.36 -20.30
C LEU A 559 -1.69 10.14 -20.29
N ARG A 560 -3.02 10.35 -20.24
CA ARG A 560 -4.01 9.27 -20.32
C ARG A 560 -3.79 8.36 -21.52
N ASP A 561 -3.62 8.92 -22.70
CA ASP A 561 -3.66 8.15 -23.94
C ASP A 561 -2.31 7.54 -24.32
N LEU A 562 -1.19 8.12 -23.85
CA LEU A 562 0.15 7.80 -24.35
C LEU A 562 1.15 7.39 -23.26
N ALA A 563 0.96 7.76 -22.00
CA ALA A 563 1.92 7.48 -20.94
C ALA A 563 1.53 6.23 -20.13
N TYR A 564 2.32 5.17 -20.24
CA TYR A 564 2.02 3.91 -19.55
C TYR A 564 2.01 4.08 -18.03
N THR A 565 3.14 4.52 -17.47
CA THR A 565 3.32 4.69 -16.02
C THR A 565 2.62 5.97 -15.57
N ALA A 566 2.89 7.06 -16.29
CA ALA A 566 2.46 8.37 -15.86
C ALA A 566 0.95 8.64 -16.01
N GLY A 567 0.35 8.04 -17.03
CA GLY A 567 -1.07 8.16 -17.34
C GLY A 567 -1.93 7.06 -16.76
N TYR A 568 -1.33 6.06 -16.11
CA TYR A 568 -1.99 4.80 -15.70
C TYR A 568 -3.36 5.00 -15.04
N ASN A 569 -3.53 6.10 -14.32
CA ASN A 569 -4.67 6.37 -13.42
C ASN A 569 -5.69 7.30 -14.04
N LEU A 570 -5.33 7.85 -15.19
CA LEU A 570 -6.24 8.55 -16.06
C LEU A 570 -6.87 7.55 -17.02
N VAL A 571 -6.17 6.49 -17.42
CA VAL A 571 -6.70 5.44 -18.31
C VAL A 571 -7.95 4.83 -17.69
N GLY A 572 -9.06 4.81 -18.45
CA GLY A 572 -10.35 4.30 -18.00
C GLY A 572 -11.09 5.17 -16.96
N LYS A 573 -10.47 6.24 -16.44
CA LYS A 573 -11.08 7.13 -15.44
C LYS A 573 -11.30 8.55 -15.95
N LEU A 574 -10.28 9.18 -16.52
CA LEU A 574 -10.40 10.51 -17.10
C LEU A 574 -11.21 10.42 -18.39
N GLN A 575 -12.44 10.88 -18.34
CA GLN A 575 -13.36 10.84 -19.47
C GLN A 575 -13.03 11.93 -20.49
N SER A 576 -12.96 13.17 -20.04
CA SER A 576 -12.73 14.33 -20.90
C SER A 576 -12.18 15.52 -20.14
N VAL A 577 -11.55 16.44 -20.86
CA VAL A 577 -11.21 17.78 -20.36
C VAL A 577 -11.81 18.81 -21.30
N ASN A 578 -12.80 19.55 -20.81
CA ASN A 578 -13.52 20.56 -21.59
C ASN A 578 -12.94 21.95 -21.27
N VAL A 579 -12.30 22.58 -22.26
CA VAL A 579 -11.80 23.95 -22.11
C VAL A 579 -12.95 24.93 -22.25
N LEU A 580 -13.26 25.66 -21.18
CA LEU A 580 -14.36 26.64 -21.13
C LEU A 580 -13.88 28.05 -21.47
N SER A 581 -12.64 28.38 -21.13
CA SER A 581 -11.95 29.63 -21.46
C SER A 581 -10.43 29.39 -21.44
N ASN A 582 -9.61 30.41 -21.68
CA ASN A 582 -8.15 30.28 -21.56
C ASN A 582 -7.70 29.93 -20.11
N THR A 583 -8.50 30.22 -19.09
CA THR A 583 -8.14 29.96 -17.69
C THR A 583 -9.11 29.04 -16.98
N THR A 584 -10.14 28.53 -17.66
CA THR A 584 -11.17 27.70 -17.04
C THR A 584 -11.35 26.42 -17.84
N LEU A 585 -11.32 25.29 -17.12
CA LEU A 585 -11.59 23.98 -17.68
C LEU A 585 -12.53 23.19 -16.77
N ASP A 586 -13.21 22.23 -17.34
CA ASP A 586 -14.00 21.23 -16.65
C ASP A 586 -13.39 19.85 -16.92
N ILE A 587 -12.84 19.24 -15.88
CA ILE A 587 -12.21 17.92 -15.93
C ILE A 587 -13.25 16.91 -15.49
N VAL A 588 -13.57 15.95 -16.36
CA VAL A 588 -14.61 14.96 -16.12
C VAL A 588 -13.97 13.60 -15.91
N PHE A 589 -14.20 13.03 -14.74
CA PHE A 589 -13.90 11.64 -14.45
C PHE A 589 -15.18 10.82 -14.56
N ASN A 590 -15.04 9.59 -15.04
CA ASN A 590 -16.11 8.59 -14.94
C ASN A 590 -16.51 8.45 -13.46
N GLY A 591 -17.78 8.12 -13.22
CA GLY A 591 -18.37 7.92 -11.88
C GLY A 591 -18.91 6.52 -11.60
#